data_AF-A0A960J052-F1
#
_entry.id   AF-A0A960J052-F1
#
_cell.length_a   1.000
_cell.length_b   1.000
_cell.length_c   1.000
_cell.angle_alpha   90.00
_cell.angle_beta   90.00
_cell.angle_gamma   90.00
#
_symmetry.space_group_name_H-M   'P 1'
#
loop_
_entity.id
_entity.type
_entity.pdbx_description
1 polymer ?
#
loop_
_entity_poly.entity_id
_entity_poly.type
_entity_poly.pdbx_seq_one_letter_code
_entity_poly.pdbx_strand_id
1 'polypeptide(L)'
;MAEEAPAARRPSRVWFALPALVLIAALAMAVSLIGQESNRVEDRISAFERTTAPGQADLDFTEAGEYLLYVEGPVTPNSFIDPTEIILLPAEPGARRTTLRRFDSFVTYNDADGLGGHAEFTFEVPEPGPYHLKVRWSPEDINGVAVGPYVYEGANDPVRRAFGVAVAGALAALALTAGLLVLRHRRPRQAAP
;
A
#
# COMPACT_ATOMS: atom_id res chain seq x y z
N MET A 1 46.85 10.74 -52.41
CA MET A 1 46.48 9.50 -51.71
C MET A 1 45.92 9.91 -50.37
N ALA A 2 44.60 9.91 -50.22
CA ALA A 2 43.94 10.24 -48.95
C ALA A 2 43.54 8.91 -48.30
N GLU A 3 44.14 8.63 -47.14
CA GLU A 3 43.87 7.45 -46.33
C GLU A 3 42.53 7.66 -45.62
N GLU A 4 41.48 7.00 -46.09
CA GLU A 4 40.17 7.01 -45.44
C GLU A 4 40.29 6.33 -44.06
N ALA A 5 40.26 7.14 -43.00
CA ALA A 5 40.23 6.64 -41.64
C ALA A 5 38.96 5.79 -41.41
N PRO A 6 39.08 4.57 -40.83
CA PRO A 6 37.94 3.69 -40.65
C PRO A 6 36.93 4.33 -39.70
N ALA A 7 35.72 4.58 -40.21
CA ALA A 7 34.62 5.14 -39.43
C ALA A 7 34.36 4.26 -38.20
N ALA A 8 34.66 4.80 -37.01
CA ALA A 8 34.40 4.13 -35.75
C ALA A 8 32.90 3.84 -35.66
N ARG A 9 32.52 2.56 -35.77
CA ARG A 9 31.13 2.11 -35.57
C ARG A 9 30.73 2.40 -34.13
N ARG A 10 30.14 3.58 -33.91
CA ARG A 10 29.49 3.92 -32.65
C ARG A 10 28.42 2.86 -32.38
N PRO A 11 28.41 2.25 -31.18
CA PRO A 11 27.40 1.26 -30.85
C PRO A 11 26.01 1.86 -30.99
N SER A 12 25.16 1.27 -31.83
CA SER A 12 23.79 1.74 -32.01
C SER A 12 23.05 1.63 -30.67
N ARG A 13 22.37 2.70 -30.25
CA ARG A 13 21.57 2.76 -29.02
C ARG A 13 20.56 1.61 -28.88
N VAL A 14 20.20 0.99 -30.01
CA VAL A 14 19.37 -0.22 -30.14
C VAL A 14 19.83 -1.38 -29.25
N TRP A 15 21.13 -1.53 -28.98
CA TRP A 15 21.64 -2.65 -28.15
C TRP A 15 21.26 -2.55 -26.67
N PHE A 16 20.97 -1.33 -26.18
CA PHE A 16 20.48 -1.10 -24.82
C PHE A 16 18.96 -1.04 -24.74
N ALA A 17 18.27 -1.12 -25.89
CA ALA A 17 16.81 -1.10 -25.92
C ALA A 17 16.22 -2.35 -25.26
N LEU A 18 16.83 -3.52 -25.44
CA LEU A 18 16.33 -4.76 -24.86
C LEU A 18 16.44 -4.80 -23.32
N PRO A 19 17.59 -4.50 -22.68
CA PRO A 19 17.66 -4.37 -21.23
C PRO A 19 16.77 -3.25 -20.67
N ALA A 20 16.66 -2.12 -21.38
CA ALA A 20 15.80 -1.03 -20.96
C ALA A 20 14.32 -1.43 -20.98
N LEU A 21 13.86 -2.16 -22.00
CA LEU A 21 12.49 -2.68 -22.06
C LEU A 21 12.19 -3.66 -20.93
N VAL A 22 13.15 -4.55 -20.59
CA VAL A 22 13.00 -5.47 -19.45
C VAL A 22 12.87 -4.71 -18.13
N LEU A 23 13.67 -3.67 -17.93
CA LEU A 23 13.59 -2.83 -16.73
C LEU A 23 12.25 -2.10 -16.63
N ILE A 24 11.77 -1.51 -17.74
CA ILE A 24 10.49 -0.80 -17.81
C ILE A 24 9.33 -1.78 -17.53
N ALA A 25 9.35 -2.97 -18.12
CA ALA A 25 8.32 -3.97 -17.91
C ALA A 25 8.29 -4.47 -16.45
N ALA A 26 9.45 -4.70 -15.83
CA ALA A 26 9.55 -5.08 -14.43
C ALA A 26 9.02 -3.98 -13.50
N LEU A 27 9.34 -2.71 -13.79
CA LEU A 27 8.83 -1.57 -13.04
C LEU A 27 7.31 -1.43 -13.19
N ALA A 28 6.78 -1.53 -14.41
CA ALA A 28 5.34 -1.47 -14.67
C ALA A 28 4.57 -2.60 -13.96
N MET A 29 5.15 -3.81 -13.92
CA MET A 29 4.58 -4.95 -13.20
C MET A 29 4.61 -4.71 -11.68
N ALA A 30 5.71 -4.19 -11.13
CA ALA A 30 5.81 -3.84 -9.71
C ALA A 30 4.76 -2.78 -9.30
N VAL A 31 4.59 -1.74 -10.11
CA VAL A 31 3.57 -0.70 -9.88
C VAL A 31 2.16 -1.29 -9.97
N SER A 32 1.89 -2.17 -10.94
CA SER A 32 0.57 -2.80 -11.09
C SER A 32 0.20 -3.69 -9.90
N LEU A 33 1.17 -4.42 -9.34
CA LEU A 33 0.96 -5.26 -8.15
C LEU A 33 0.60 -4.42 -6.91
N ILE A 34 1.19 -3.23 -6.78
CA ILE A 34 0.86 -2.30 -5.69
C ILE A 34 -0.55 -1.72 -5.89
N GLY A 35 -0.88 -1.28 -7.11
CA GLY A 35 -2.19 -0.67 -7.40
C GLY A 35 -3.38 -1.62 -7.25
N GLN A 36 -3.24 -2.90 -7.64
CA GLN A 36 -4.33 -3.88 -7.48
C GLN A 36 -4.68 -4.16 -6.02
N GLU A 37 -3.69 -4.11 -5.12
CA GLU A 37 -3.91 -4.32 -3.69
C GLU A 37 -4.51 -3.07 -3.03
N SER A 38 -4.13 -1.86 -3.49
CA SER A 38 -4.81 -0.62 -3.08
C SER A 38 -6.31 -0.65 -3.40
N ASN A 39 -6.71 -1.08 -4.60
CA ASN A 39 -8.12 -1.15 -4.98
C ASN A 39 -8.91 -2.18 -4.13
N ARG A 40 -8.29 -3.30 -3.75
CA ARG A 40 -8.92 -4.31 -2.88
C ARG A 40 -9.10 -3.82 -1.44
N VAL A 41 -8.19 -2.99 -0.97
CA VAL A 41 -8.29 -2.35 0.35
C VAL A 41 -9.39 -1.29 0.33
N GLU A 42 -9.48 -0.48 -0.72
CA GLU A 42 -10.58 0.49 -0.92
C GLU A 42 -11.95 -0.19 -0.97
N ASP A 43 -12.10 -1.28 -1.72
CA ASP A 43 -13.36 -2.05 -1.78
C ASP A 43 -13.75 -2.62 -0.41
N ARG A 44 -12.79 -3.10 0.39
CA ARG A 44 -13.07 -3.60 1.75
C ARG A 44 -13.45 -2.48 2.70
N ILE A 45 -12.78 -1.34 2.62
CA ILE A 45 -13.07 -0.17 3.47
C ILE A 45 -14.45 0.41 3.13
N SER A 46 -14.87 0.36 1.85
CA SER A 46 -16.22 0.78 1.46
C SER A 46 -17.33 0.00 2.20
N ALA A 47 -17.08 -1.25 2.57
CA ALA A 47 -18.01 -2.10 3.29
C ALA A 47 -17.98 -1.95 4.83
N PHE A 48 -17.14 -1.06 5.37
CA PHE A 48 -17.04 -0.87 6.82
C PHE A 48 -18.29 -0.24 7.41
N GLU A 49 -18.59 -0.66 8.63
CA GLU A 49 -19.71 -0.09 9.38
C GLU A 49 -19.34 1.32 9.82
N ARG A 50 -20.22 2.28 9.56
CA ARG A 50 -19.97 3.72 9.74
C ARG A 50 -20.93 4.31 10.74
N THR A 51 -20.40 5.21 11.57
CA THR A 51 -21.19 6.07 12.43
C THR A 51 -20.83 7.52 12.18
N THR A 52 -21.82 8.40 12.29
CA THR A 52 -21.57 9.84 12.36
C THR A 52 -20.89 10.19 13.68
N ALA A 53 -20.03 11.21 13.65
CA ALA A 53 -19.37 11.77 14.82
C ALA A 53 -19.77 13.25 14.96
N PRO A 54 -20.04 13.77 16.17
CA PRO A 54 -20.21 13.03 17.44
C PRO A 54 -21.49 12.18 17.44
N GLY A 55 -21.46 11.03 18.13
CA GLY A 55 -22.56 10.07 18.05
C GLY A 55 -22.37 8.80 18.87
N GLN A 56 -23.36 7.92 18.77
CA GLN A 56 -23.33 6.58 19.34
C GLN A 56 -23.87 5.59 18.32
N ALA A 57 -23.24 4.42 18.24
CA ALA A 57 -23.63 3.35 17.35
C ALA A 57 -23.44 2.00 18.05
N ASP A 58 -24.29 1.06 17.68
CA ASP A 58 -24.13 -0.34 18.05
C ASP A 58 -23.45 -1.03 16.87
N LEU A 59 -22.31 -1.67 17.15
CA LEU A 59 -21.54 -2.45 16.19
C LEU A 59 -21.77 -3.93 16.48
N ASP A 60 -21.93 -4.75 15.45
CA ASP A 60 -22.02 -6.20 15.60
C ASP A 60 -20.81 -6.88 14.97
N PHE A 61 -19.90 -7.37 15.82
CA PHE A 61 -18.71 -8.07 15.36
C PHE A 61 -19.02 -9.56 15.17
N THR A 62 -18.97 -10.02 13.93
CA THR A 62 -19.26 -11.41 13.59
C THR A 62 -18.11 -12.38 13.87
N GLU A 63 -16.89 -11.86 14.04
CA GLU A 63 -15.67 -12.63 14.27
C GLU A 63 -14.85 -11.99 15.40
N ALA A 64 -14.03 -12.82 16.09
CA ALA A 64 -13.04 -12.33 17.04
C ALA A 64 -11.73 -12.01 16.30
N GLY A 65 -10.98 -11.03 16.77
CA GLY A 65 -9.69 -10.67 16.19
C GLY A 65 -9.33 -9.20 16.33
N GLU A 66 -8.34 -8.77 15.57
CA GLU A 66 -7.92 -7.37 15.53
C GLU A 66 -8.78 -6.58 14.53
N TYR A 67 -9.14 -5.36 14.92
CA TYR A 67 -9.95 -4.43 14.16
C TYR A 67 -9.27 -3.06 14.08
N LEU A 68 -9.62 -2.31 13.03
CA LEU A 68 -9.17 -0.95 12.79
C LEU A 68 -10.33 0.02 12.93
N LEU A 69 -10.05 1.16 13.55
CA LEU A 69 -10.93 2.31 13.62
C LEU A 69 -10.35 3.42 12.75
N TYR A 70 -11.15 3.81 11.75
CA TYR A 70 -10.86 4.88 10.82
C TYR A 70 -11.62 6.13 11.23
N VAL A 71 -10.93 7.26 11.14
CA VAL A 71 -11.48 8.59 11.35
C VAL A 71 -11.78 9.19 9.99
N GLU A 72 -13.02 9.61 9.76
CA GLU A 72 -13.48 10.18 8.48
C GLU A 72 -13.68 11.70 8.59
N GLY A 73 -13.16 12.46 7.62
CA GLY A 73 -13.12 13.93 7.64
C GLY A 73 -12.17 14.50 6.59
N PRO A 74 -12.09 15.84 6.36
CA PRO A 74 -11.03 16.43 5.56
C PRO A 74 -9.69 16.00 6.15
N VAL A 75 -9.02 15.09 5.44
CA VAL A 75 -7.81 14.41 5.88
C VAL A 75 -6.70 15.44 6.04
N THR A 76 -6.60 16.06 7.22
CA THR A 76 -5.45 16.87 7.58
C THR A 76 -4.50 15.99 8.39
N PRO A 77 -3.19 15.92 8.05
CA PRO A 77 -2.22 15.07 8.74
C PRO A 77 -2.08 15.31 10.26
N ASN A 78 -2.75 16.33 10.79
CA ASN A 78 -2.68 16.78 12.18
C ASN A 78 -4.03 16.63 12.92
N SER A 79 -5.02 15.95 12.34
CA SER A 79 -6.31 15.67 13.01
C SER A 79 -6.10 14.63 14.12
N PHE A 80 -5.63 15.05 15.28
CA PHE A 80 -5.44 14.17 16.43
C PHE A 80 -6.75 13.97 17.19
N ILE A 81 -7.17 12.71 17.37
CA ILE A 81 -8.23 12.36 18.32
C ILE A 81 -7.60 11.77 19.57
N ASP A 82 -8.03 12.26 20.74
CA ASP A 82 -7.69 11.62 22.00
C ASP A 82 -8.44 10.27 22.10
N PRO A 83 -7.75 9.13 22.31
CA PRO A 83 -8.41 7.82 22.44
C PRO A 83 -9.44 7.80 23.58
N THR A 84 -9.31 8.67 24.59
CA THR A 84 -10.27 8.77 25.70
C THR A 84 -11.65 9.24 25.24
N GLU A 85 -11.74 9.91 24.08
CA GLU A 85 -12.99 10.40 23.49
C GLU A 85 -13.77 9.34 22.71
N ILE A 86 -13.13 8.20 22.40
CA ILE A 86 -13.77 7.05 21.76
C ILE A 86 -13.97 5.94 22.79
N ILE A 87 -15.22 5.75 23.20
CA ILE A 87 -15.59 4.71 24.15
C ILE A 87 -16.15 3.54 23.35
N LEU A 88 -15.43 2.42 23.35
CA LEU A 88 -15.91 1.15 22.82
C LEU A 88 -16.06 0.14 23.96
N LEU A 89 -17.23 -0.46 24.07
CA LEU A 89 -17.62 -1.35 25.17
C LEU A 89 -18.40 -2.54 24.62
N PRO A 90 -18.10 -3.79 25.01
CA PRO A 90 -19.01 -4.90 24.76
C PRO A 90 -20.39 -4.58 25.38
N ALA A 91 -21.48 -5.02 24.73
CA ALA A 91 -22.85 -4.84 25.23
C ALA A 91 -23.21 -5.78 26.40
N GLU A 92 -22.19 -6.28 27.11
CA GLU A 92 -22.33 -7.16 28.25
C GLU A 92 -22.33 -6.36 29.58
N PRO A 93 -23.21 -6.71 30.53
CA PRO A 93 -23.24 -6.05 31.83
C PRO A 93 -21.91 -6.16 32.58
N GLY A 94 -21.31 -5.02 32.93
CA GLY A 94 -20.04 -4.97 33.66
C GLY A 94 -18.80 -5.16 32.77
N ALA A 95 -18.96 -5.17 31.45
CA ALA A 95 -17.86 -5.23 30.51
C ALA A 95 -16.86 -4.08 30.71
N ARG A 96 -15.59 -4.39 30.51
CA ARG A 96 -14.52 -3.39 30.54
C ARG A 96 -14.42 -2.69 29.20
N ARG A 97 -14.04 -1.41 29.23
CA ARG A 97 -13.75 -0.63 28.03
C ARG A 97 -12.67 -1.32 27.21
N THR A 98 -12.92 -1.45 25.92
CA THR A 98 -11.93 -1.92 24.94
C THR A 98 -10.76 -0.95 24.90
N THR A 99 -9.56 -1.48 24.99
CA THR A 99 -8.33 -0.67 24.92
C THR A 99 -8.03 -0.37 23.45
N LEU A 100 -8.06 0.91 23.10
CA LEU A 100 -7.66 1.40 21.79
C LEU A 100 -6.15 1.67 21.81
N ARG A 101 -5.42 1.09 20.86
CA ARG A 101 -4.00 1.34 20.63
C ARG A 101 -3.87 2.25 19.43
N ARG A 102 -2.91 3.18 19.48
CA ARG A 102 -2.61 4.00 18.31
C ARG A 102 -2.15 3.10 17.16
N PHE A 103 -2.64 3.39 15.96
CA PHE A 103 -2.09 2.79 14.76
C PHE A 103 -0.85 3.58 14.34
N ASP A 104 0.32 2.93 14.36
CA ASP A 104 1.61 3.60 14.11
C ASP A 104 1.89 3.87 12.62
N SER A 105 0.93 3.58 11.73
CA SER A 105 1.04 3.76 10.29
C SER A 105 -0.06 4.69 9.78
N PHE A 106 0.17 5.32 8.64
CA PHE A 106 -0.79 6.23 8.03
C PHE A 106 -1.43 5.54 6.83
N VAL A 107 -2.64 5.03 7.01
CA VAL A 107 -3.43 4.45 5.92
C VAL A 107 -4.62 5.34 5.69
N THR A 108 -4.60 6.06 4.56
CA THR A 108 -5.72 6.86 4.09
C THR A 108 -6.49 6.10 3.03
N TYR A 109 -7.79 6.33 2.98
CA TYR A 109 -8.60 6.02 1.83
C TYR A 109 -9.38 7.27 1.43
N ASN A 110 -9.76 7.35 0.16
CA ASN A 110 -10.72 8.33 -0.35
C ASN A 110 -11.77 7.56 -1.13
N ASP A 111 -13.04 7.76 -0.81
CA ASP A 111 -14.12 7.23 -1.64
C ASP A 111 -14.36 8.12 -2.87
N ALA A 112 -15.19 7.63 -3.79
CA ALA A 112 -15.55 8.36 -5.00
C ALA A 112 -16.39 9.62 -4.73
N ASP A 113 -17.02 9.72 -3.55
CA ASP A 113 -17.86 10.83 -3.12
C ASP A 113 -17.05 11.92 -2.38
N GLY A 114 -15.74 11.72 -2.21
CA GLY A 114 -14.81 12.66 -1.57
C GLY A 114 -14.73 12.54 -0.05
N LEU A 115 -15.34 11.52 0.55
CA LEU A 115 -15.11 11.16 1.94
C LEU A 115 -13.77 10.43 2.05
N GLY A 116 -12.83 11.10 2.70
CA GLY A 116 -11.54 10.55 3.04
C GLY A 116 -11.50 10.19 4.52
N GLY A 117 -10.77 9.12 4.85
CA GLY A 117 -10.51 8.76 6.23
C GLY A 117 -9.13 8.16 6.41
N HIS A 118 -8.64 8.13 7.65
CA HIS A 118 -7.39 7.47 7.99
C HIS A 118 -7.53 6.54 9.18
N ALA A 119 -6.79 5.45 9.18
CA ALA A 119 -6.71 4.54 10.32
C ALA A 119 -5.99 5.23 11.49
N GLU A 120 -6.66 5.38 12.62
CA GLU A 120 -6.14 6.07 13.81
C GLU A 120 -5.88 5.09 14.95
N PHE A 121 -6.77 4.10 15.13
CA PHE A 121 -6.66 3.13 16.23
C PHE A 121 -6.80 1.68 15.77
N THR A 122 -6.11 0.80 16.49
CA THR A 122 -6.29 -0.66 16.48
C THR A 122 -6.85 -1.13 17.81
N PHE A 123 -7.66 -2.17 17.78
CA PHE A 123 -8.18 -2.79 18.98
C PHE A 123 -8.50 -4.27 18.75
N GLU A 124 -8.63 -5.01 19.83
CA GLU A 124 -8.93 -6.45 19.80
C GLU A 124 -10.37 -6.68 20.26
N VAL A 125 -11.09 -7.49 19.49
CA VAL A 125 -12.40 -8.05 19.80
C VAL A 125 -12.16 -9.49 20.25
N PRO A 126 -12.13 -9.77 21.57
CA PRO A 126 -11.83 -11.10 22.06
C PRO A 126 -12.95 -12.12 21.76
N GLU A 127 -14.20 -11.64 21.76
CA GLU A 127 -15.38 -12.45 21.51
C GLU A 127 -16.30 -11.73 20.53
N PRO A 128 -16.87 -12.46 19.53
CA PRO A 128 -17.86 -11.91 18.62
C PRO A 128 -19.12 -11.47 19.37
N GLY A 129 -19.78 -10.44 18.86
CA GLY A 129 -21.07 -9.99 19.36
C GLY A 129 -21.23 -8.47 19.34
N PRO A 130 -22.26 -7.97 20.04
CA PRO A 130 -22.61 -6.55 20.03
C PRO A 130 -21.70 -5.71 20.93
N TYR A 131 -21.27 -4.56 20.42
CA TYR A 131 -20.48 -3.56 21.12
C TYR A 131 -21.10 -2.17 20.94
N HIS A 132 -21.09 -1.39 22.01
CA HIS A 132 -21.48 0.01 22.00
C HIS A 132 -20.27 0.89 21.71
N LEU A 133 -20.32 1.59 20.58
CA LEU A 133 -19.41 2.66 20.23
C LEU A 133 -20.03 3.99 20.60
N LYS A 134 -19.31 4.79 21.37
CA LYS A 134 -19.66 6.17 21.68
C LYS A 134 -18.49 7.07 21.36
N VAL A 135 -18.72 8.02 20.46
CA VAL A 135 -17.76 9.02 20.06
C VAL A 135 -18.18 10.34 20.67
N ARG A 136 -17.42 10.80 21.67
CA ARG A 136 -17.75 12.00 22.46
C ARG A 136 -17.32 13.32 21.81
N TRP A 137 -16.59 13.35 20.69
CA TRP A 137 -15.67 14.47 20.42
C TRP A 137 -15.69 15.13 19.02
N SER A 138 -14.89 16.21 18.95
CA SER A 138 -15.12 17.61 18.56
C SER A 138 -13.84 18.22 17.93
N PRO A 139 -13.60 17.97 16.64
CA PRO A 139 -13.17 19.01 15.70
C PRO A 139 -14.20 19.21 14.59
N GLU A 140 -14.25 20.42 14.02
CA GLU A 140 -15.17 20.80 12.92
C GLU A 140 -14.94 19.98 11.63
N ASP A 141 -13.82 19.26 11.57
CA ASP A 141 -13.30 18.54 10.41
C ASP A 141 -13.56 17.02 10.48
N ILE A 142 -14.25 16.45 11.47
CA ILE A 142 -14.50 15.00 11.50
C ILE A 142 -15.98 14.74 11.35
N ASN A 143 -16.33 14.00 10.29
CA ASN A 143 -17.71 13.70 9.91
C ASN A 143 -18.18 12.35 10.49
N GLY A 144 -17.25 11.43 10.74
CA GLY A 144 -17.61 10.07 11.12
C GLY A 144 -16.45 9.20 11.54
N VAL A 145 -16.80 7.97 11.91
CA VAL A 145 -15.88 6.89 12.23
C VAL A 145 -16.34 5.65 11.47
N ALA A 146 -15.38 4.95 10.85
CA ALA A 146 -15.61 3.62 10.28
C ALA A 146 -14.84 2.56 11.04
N VAL A 147 -15.47 1.41 11.26
CA VAL A 147 -14.86 0.26 11.93
C VAL A 147 -14.86 -0.93 10.99
N GLY A 148 -13.72 -1.60 10.90
CA GLY A 148 -13.56 -2.77 10.05
C GLY A 148 -12.47 -3.73 10.53
N PRO A 149 -12.47 -4.97 10.03
CA PRO A 149 -11.46 -5.97 10.38
C PRO A 149 -10.06 -5.47 10.00
N TYR A 150 -9.05 -5.90 10.76
CA TYR A 150 -7.65 -5.56 10.48
C TYR A 150 -7.23 -6.15 9.13
N VAL A 151 -7.08 -5.30 8.11
CA VAL A 151 -6.72 -5.72 6.74
C VAL A 151 -5.20 -5.86 6.56
N TYR A 152 -4.40 -5.56 7.59
CA TYR A 152 -2.96 -5.32 7.42
C TYR A 152 -2.05 -6.54 7.62
N GLU A 153 -2.57 -7.71 8.02
CA GLU A 153 -1.76 -8.95 8.17
C GLU A 153 -1.10 -9.43 6.85
N GLY A 154 -1.40 -8.79 5.71
CA GLY A 154 -0.75 -9.03 4.43
C GLY A 154 -0.10 -7.81 3.76
N ALA A 155 -0.14 -6.60 4.33
CA ALA A 155 0.19 -5.37 3.57
C ALA A 155 1.65 -5.23 3.13
N ASN A 156 2.60 -5.84 3.86
CA ASN A 156 4.01 -5.86 3.47
C ASN A 156 4.32 -6.91 2.39
N ASP A 157 3.43 -7.86 2.16
CA ASP A 157 3.66 -8.97 1.24
C ASP A 157 3.62 -8.52 -0.24
N PRO A 158 2.65 -7.68 -0.68
CA PRO A 158 2.66 -7.03 -1.97
C PRO A 158 3.89 -6.15 -2.17
N VAL A 159 4.27 -5.36 -1.16
CA VAL A 159 5.44 -4.48 -1.23
C VAL A 159 6.74 -5.30 -1.34
N ARG A 160 6.88 -6.37 -0.55
CA ARG A 160 8.00 -7.32 -0.67
C ARG A 160 8.05 -8.00 -2.02
N ARG A 161 6.90 -8.41 -2.57
CA ARG A 161 6.81 -9.04 -3.90
C ARG A 161 7.17 -8.04 -5.00
N ALA A 162 6.62 -6.81 -4.96
CA ALA A 162 6.94 -5.75 -5.90
C ALA A 162 8.43 -5.39 -5.86
N PHE A 163 9.00 -5.28 -4.65
CA PHE A 163 10.44 -5.08 -4.46
C PHE A 163 11.26 -6.25 -5.02
N GLY A 164 10.84 -7.49 -4.74
CA GLY A 164 11.48 -8.70 -5.27
C GLY A 164 11.47 -8.74 -6.81
N VAL A 165 10.35 -8.39 -7.45
CA VAL A 165 10.22 -8.29 -8.91
C VAL A 165 11.14 -7.20 -9.47
N ALA A 166 11.19 -6.03 -8.83
CA ALA A 166 12.07 -4.93 -9.24
C ALA A 166 13.56 -5.32 -9.16
N VAL A 167 13.99 -5.95 -8.06
CA VAL A 167 15.37 -6.43 -7.87
C VAL A 167 15.70 -7.51 -8.90
N ALA A 168 14.82 -8.49 -9.12
CA ALA A 168 15.04 -9.54 -10.11
C ALA A 168 15.14 -8.96 -11.54
N GLY A 169 14.28 -8.01 -11.90
CA GLY A 169 14.32 -7.31 -13.18
C GLY A 169 15.62 -6.54 -13.39
N ALA A 170 16.11 -5.83 -12.36
CA ALA A 170 17.38 -5.13 -12.41
C ALA A 170 18.57 -6.08 -12.61
N LEU A 171 18.60 -7.21 -11.89
CA LEU A 171 19.64 -8.24 -12.03
C LEU A 171 19.63 -8.86 -13.44
N ALA A 172 18.45 -9.15 -13.99
CA ALA A 172 18.32 -9.66 -15.35
C ALA A 172 18.82 -8.66 -16.40
N ALA A 173 18.49 -7.37 -16.25
CA ALA A 173 18.96 -6.32 -17.16
C ALA A 173 20.50 -6.16 -17.10
N LEU A 174 21.09 -6.24 -15.90
CA LEU A 174 22.55 -6.23 -15.72
C LEU A 174 23.21 -7.45 -16.35
N ALA A 175 22.66 -8.65 -16.16
CA ALA A 175 23.18 -9.88 -16.74
C ALA A 175 23.12 -9.86 -18.28
N LEU A 176 22.02 -9.37 -18.86
CA LEU A 176 21.89 -9.20 -20.31
C LEU A 176 22.91 -8.20 -20.85
N THR A 177 23.10 -7.07 -20.15
CA THR A 177 24.07 -6.05 -20.53
C THR A 177 25.50 -6.59 -20.47
N ALA A 178 25.87 -7.28 -19.38
CA ALA A 178 27.18 -7.90 -19.22
C ALA A 178 27.42 -9.00 -20.27
N GLY A 179 26.42 -9.86 -20.52
CA GLY A 179 26.47 -10.89 -21.55
C GLY A 179 26.71 -10.31 -22.95
N LEU A 180 25.98 -9.24 -23.30
CA LEU A 180 26.16 -8.52 -24.57
C LEU A 180 27.56 -7.89 -24.69
N LEU A 181 28.12 -7.34 -23.61
CA LEU A 181 29.49 -6.81 -23.58
C LEU A 181 30.53 -7.92 -23.75
N VAL A 182 30.36 -9.07 -23.10
CA VAL A 182 31.27 -10.23 -23.24
C VAL A 182 31.21 -10.82 -24.66
N LEU A 183 30.01 -11.00 -25.22
CA LEU A 183 29.80 -11.46 -26.61
C LEU A 183 30.45 -10.51 -27.61
N ARG A 184 30.48 -9.21 -27.32
CA ARG A 184 31.17 -8.21 -28.15
C ARG A 184 32.68 -8.35 -28.08
N HIS A 185 33.26 -8.56 -26.89
CA HIS A 185 34.71 -8.79 -26.76
C HIS A 185 35.16 -10.12 -27.35
N ARG A 186 34.26 -11.10 -27.44
CA ARG A 186 34.55 -12.42 -28.02
C ARG A 186 34.38 -12.51 -29.52
N ARG A 187 33.92 -11.47 -30.24
CA ARG A 187 33.93 -11.49 -31.72
C ARG A 187 35.38 -11.35 -32.19
N PRO A 188 36.04 -12.43 -32.66
CA PRO A 188 37.35 -12.31 -33.26
C PRO A 188 37.18 -11.51 -34.54
N ARG A 189 38.15 -10.66 -34.88
CA ARG A 189 38.30 -10.16 -36.24
C ARG A 189 38.27 -11.39 -37.15
N GLN A 190 37.21 -11.58 -37.92
CA GLN A 190 37.26 -12.49 -39.05
C GLN A 190 38.40 -11.97 -39.93
N ALA A 191 39.49 -12.75 -39.96
CA ALA A 191 40.55 -12.59 -40.91
C ALA A 191 39.90 -12.59 -42.30
N ALA A 192 40.05 -11.49 -43.02
CA ALA A 192 39.75 -11.47 -44.44
C ALA A 192 40.99 -12.00 -45.18
N PRO A 193 40.82 -12.90 -46.16
CA PRO A 193 41.91 -13.36 -47.04
C PRO A 193 42.44 -12.23 -47.93
#